data_AF-A0A4R7RJ56-F1
#
_entry.id   AF-A0A4R7RJ56-F1
#
_cell.length_a   1.000
_cell.length_b   1.000
_cell.length_c   1.000
_cell.angle_alpha   90.00
_cell.angle_beta   90.00
_cell.angle_gamma   90.00
#
_symmetry.space_group_name_H-M   'P 1'
#
loop_
_entity.id
_entity.type
_entity.pdbx_description
1 polymer ?
#
loop_
_entity_poly.entity_id
_entity_poly.type
_entity_poly.pdbx_seq_one_letter_code
_entity_poly.pdbx_strand_id
1 'polypeptide(L)'
;MKIISQETVYTLCALFDLPEPGDYCINWAHEVEIAPERILPVLEQYDRDFLDQDERLCLMDFLLNSLEEAVRNNAEPDGVWPKFVSLLIIDAAELKDLIDYWSCWDHADTEIEDAFAITPRMREVAKKITNM
;
A
#
# COMPACT_ATOMS: atom_id res chain seq x y z
N MET A 1 -9.63 8.11 3.49
CA MET A 1 -8.16 8.03 3.55
C MET A 1 -7.62 9.16 4.42
N LYS A 2 -6.85 8.81 5.46
CA LYS A 2 -6.18 9.75 6.35
C LYS A 2 -5.09 10.53 5.61
N ILE A 3 -4.93 11.82 5.92
CA ILE A 3 -3.81 12.63 5.42
C ILE A 3 -2.57 12.28 6.23
N ILE A 4 -1.53 11.78 5.57
CA ILE A 4 -0.21 11.53 6.16
C ILE A 4 0.60 12.83 6.16
N SER A 5 1.34 13.07 7.26
CA SER A 5 2.20 14.25 7.36
C SER A 5 3.41 14.13 6.43
N GLN A 6 3.89 15.26 5.93
CA GLN A 6 5.13 15.31 5.17
C GLN A 6 6.29 14.71 5.98
N GLU A 7 6.41 15.06 7.27
CA GLU A 7 7.45 14.54 8.18
C GLU A 7 7.49 13.01 8.25
N THR A 8 6.32 12.35 8.33
CA THR A 8 6.21 10.89 8.32
C THR A 8 6.77 10.30 7.02
N VAL A 9 6.46 10.93 5.87
CA VAL A 9 6.96 10.48 4.57
C VAL A 9 8.48 10.57 4.49
N TYR A 10 9.08 11.70 4.87
CA TYR A 10 10.55 11.86 4.85
C TYR A 10 11.23 10.92 5.85
N THR A 11 10.63 10.70 7.02
CA THR A 11 11.15 9.74 8.02
C THR A 11 11.22 8.34 7.44
N LEU A 12 10.16 7.88 6.78
CA LEU A 12 10.14 6.58 6.13
C LEU A 12 11.10 6.50 4.93
N CYS A 13 11.22 7.57 4.15
CA CYS A 13 12.18 7.61 3.04
C CYS A 13 13.62 7.44 3.56
N ALA A 14 13.99 8.15 4.62
CA ALA A 14 15.30 8.01 5.23
C ALA A 14 15.50 6.61 5.86
N LEU A 15 14.48 6.10 6.55
CA LEU A 15 14.54 4.80 7.23
C LEU A 15 14.70 3.63 6.26
N PHE A 16 14.01 3.69 5.12
CA PHE A 16 14.02 2.62 4.12
C PHE A 16 14.91 2.94 2.91
N ASP A 17 15.72 4.00 2.94
CA ASP A 17 16.58 4.42 1.81
C ASP A 17 15.77 4.54 0.50
N LEU A 18 14.64 5.24 0.55
CA LEU A 18 13.72 5.47 -0.58
C LEU A 18 13.92 6.87 -1.16
N PRO A 19 13.61 7.10 -2.45
CA PRO A 19 13.63 8.44 -3.02
C PRO A 19 12.66 9.36 -2.29
N GLU A 20 13.11 10.57 -1.96
CA GLU A 20 12.25 11.60 -1.40
C GLU A 20 11.26 12.12 -2.46
N PRO A 21 10.00 12.38 -2.08
CA PRO A 21 9.02 12.97 -2.98
C PRO A 21 9.41 14.42 -3.30
N GLY A 22 9.02 14.90 -4.49
CA GLY A 22 9.34 16.27 -4.92
C GLY A 22 8.64 17.35 -4.08
N ASP A 23 9.26 18.55 -4.05
CA ASP A 23 8.82 19.71 -3.26
C ASP A 23 7.40 20.22 -3.56
N TYR A 24 6.82 19.85 -4.72
CA TYR A 24 5.52 20.31 -5.20
C TYR A 24 4.47 19.19 -5.28
N CYS A 25 4.58 18.19 -4.41
CA CYS A 25 3.62 17.11 -4.37
C CYS A 25 2.38 17.44 -3.53
N ILE A 26 1.20 17.05 -4.02
CA ILE A 26 -0.09 17.15 -3.30
C ILE A 26 -0.35 15.90 -2.44
N ASN A 27 0.20 14.75 -2.85
CA ASN A 27 0.09 13.48 -2.13
C ASN A 27 1.45 12.77 -2.08
N TRP A 28 2.31 13.24 -1.16
CA TRP A 28 3.69 12.78 -1.05
C TRP A 28 3.82 11.26 -0.99
N ALA A 29 2.84 10.56 -0.42
CA ALA A 29 2.89 9.12 -0.28
C ALA A 29 2.77 8.36 -1.60
N HIS A 30 2.08 8.92 -2.60
CA HIS A 30 1.91 8.28 -3.90
C HIS A 30 3.04 8.59 -4.89
N GLU A 31 3.93 9.53 -4.57
CA GLU A 31 5.13 9.81 -5.39
C GLU A 31 6.34 8.97 -4.96
N VAL A 32 6.28 8.33 -3.80
CA VAL A 32 7.36 7.43 -3.36
C VAL A 32 7.18 6.10 -4.06
N GLU A 33 8.10 5.81 -4.98
CA GLU A 33 8.14 4.54 -5.71
C GLU A 33 9.24 3.63 -5.15
N ILE A 34 8.84 2.45 -4.72
CA ILE A 34 9.75 1.38 -4.29
C ILE A 34 10.02 0.50 -5.51
N ALA A 35 11.29 0.45 -5.93
CA ALA A 35 11.69 -0.43 -7.03
C ALA A 35 11.19 -1.87 -6.81
N PRO A 36 10.69 -2.58 -7.85
CA PRO A 36 10.03 -3.87 -7.67
C PRO A 36 10.82 -4.87 -6.82
N GLU A 37 12.12 -5.02 -7.07
CA GLU A 37 13.01 -5.92 -6.33
C GLU A 37 13.17 -5.58 -4.84
N ARG A 38 12.78 -4.37 -4.43
CA ARG A 38 12.83 -3.89 -3.04
C ARG A 38 11.49 -4.00 -2.32
N ILE A 39 10.38 -4.26 -3.01
CA ILE A 39 9.04 -4.32 -2.38
C ILE A 39 9.03 -5.38 -1.27
N LEU A 40 9.47 -6.61 -1.53
CA LEU A 40 9.47 -7.67 -0.53
C LEU A 40 10.43 -7.37 0.65
N PRO A 41 11.70 -6.98 0.44
CA PRO A 41 12.59 -6.57 1.53
C PRO A 41 12.06 -5.43 2.42
N VAL A 42 11.32 -4.47 1.85
CA VAL A 42 10.70 -3.39 2.62
C VAL A 42 9.46 -3.90 3.36
N LEU A 43 8.61 -4.69 2.70
CA LEU A 43 7.43 -5.31 3.30
C LEU A 43 7.77 -6.25 4.48
N GLU A 44 8.94 -6.90 4.44
CA GLU A 44 9.44 -7.73 5.55
C GLU A 44 9.81 -6.94 6.81
N GLN A 45 10.06 -5.63 6.67
CA GLN A 45 10.37 -4.71 7.76
C GLN A 45 9.13 -3.96 8.28
N TYR A 46 7.95 -4.26 7.73
CA TYR A 46 6.68 -3.79 8.28
C TYR A 46 6.45 -4.49 9.64
N ASP A 47 6.91 -3.84 10.73
CA ASP A 47 6.88 -4.35 12.09
C ASP A 47 6.17 -3.37 13.03
N ARG A 48 5.25 -3.89 13.85
CA ARG A 48 4.41 -3.12 14.78
C ARG A 48 5.15 -2.67 16.03
N ASP A 49 6.26 -3.32 16.37
CA ASP A 49 7.10 -2.91 17.50
C ASP A 49 8.06 -1.78 17.12
N PHE A 50 8.24 -1.53 15.82
CA PHE A 50 9.18 -0.55 15.29
C PHE A 50 8.50 0.68 14.67
N LEU A 51 7.41 0.47 13.91
CA LEU A 51 6.68 1.53 13.23
C LEU A 51 5.43 1.91 14.02
N ASP A 52 5.18 3.21 14.18
CA ASP A 52 3.90 3.69 14.71
C ASP A 52 2.75 3.51 13.70
N GLN A 53 1.53 3.84 14.11
CA GLN A 53 0.35 3.62 13.27
C GLN A 53 0.38 4.45 11.97
N ASP A 54 0.91 5.68 12.03
CA ASP A 54 0.92 6.59 10.88
C ASP A 54 2.02 6.19 9.90
N GLU A 55 3.17 5.76 10.44
CA GLU A 55 4.26 5.17 9.69
C GLU A 55 3.83 3.87 9.00
N ARG A 56 3.11 2.99 9.68
CA ARG A 56 2.57 1.76 9.08
C ARG A 56 1.60 2.06 7.94
N LEU A 57 0.65 2.96 8.19
CA LEU A 57 -0.32 3.33 7.16
C LEU A 57 0.37 3.90 5.93
N CYS A 58 1.33 4.80 6.14
CA CYS A 58 2.11 5.42 5.07
C CYS A 58 2.98 4.40 4.31
N LEU A 59 3.66 3.51 5.02
CA LEU A 59 4.51 2.49 4.41
C LEU A 59 3.68 1.50 3.57
N MET A 60 2.52 1.08 4.08
CA MET A 60 1.60 0.21 3.34
C MET A 60 1.09 0.91 2.08
N ASP A 61 0.84 2.21 2.13
CA ASP A 61 0.44 2.99 0.95
C ASP A 61 1.54 3.01 -0.13
N PHE A 62 2.81 3.28 0.26
CA PHE A 62 3.95 3.23 -0.68
C PHE A 62 4.06 1.85 -1.33
N LEU A 63 3.94 0.81 -0.50
CA LEU A 63 4.06 -0.58 -0.91
C LEU A 63 2.94 -0.98 -1.87
N LEU A 64 1.68 -0.59 -1.61
CA LEU A 64 0.55 -0.88 -2.50
C LEU A 64 0.64 -0.10 -3.81
N ASN A 65 1.01 1.18 -3.76
CA ASN A 65 1.24 2.01 -4.95
C ASN A 65 2.34 1.43 -5.84
N SER A 66 3.46 1.02 -5.24
CA SER A 66 4.59 0.39 -5.96
C SER A 66 4.23 -1.00 -6.49
N LEU A 67 3.47 -1.78 -5.73
CA LEU A 67 2.98 -3.08 -6.19
C LEU A 67 2.04 -2.93 -7.39
N GLU A 68 1.17 -1.93 -7.36
CA GLU A 68 0.27 -1.63 -8.48
C GLU A 68 1.06 -1.44 -9.78
N GLU A 69 2.08 -0.58 -9.75
CA GLU A 69 2.90 -0.30 -10.93
C GLU A 69 3.71 -1.53 -11.35
N ALA A 70 4.23 -2.31 -10.40
CA ALA A 70 4.91 -3.56 -10.68
C ALA A 70 3.98 -4.59 -11.36
N VAL A 71 2.73 -4.75 -10.88
CA VAL A 71 1.74 -5.64 -11.49
C VAL A 71 1.36 -5.16 -12.89
N ARG A 72 1.13 -3.85 -13.06
CA ARG A 72 0.81 -3.23 -14.36
C ARG A 72 1.91 -3.50 -15.39
N ASN A 73 3.17 -3.50 -14.98
CA ASN A 73 4.34 -3.73 -15.84
C ASN A 73 4.80 -5.20 -15.93
N ASN A 74 4.07 -6.16 -15.34
CA ASN A 74 4.50 -7.56 -15.23
C ASN A 74 5.88 -7.74 -14.57
N ALA A 75 6.19 -6.89 -13.59
CA ALA A 75 7.41 -6.87 -12.80
C ALA A 75 7.18 -7.24 -11.32
N GLU A 76 6.00 -7.79 -10.98
CA GLU A 76 5.67 -8.22 -9.62
C GLU A 76 6.70 -9.27 -9.11
N PRO A 77 7.33 -9.04 -7.95
CA PRO A 77 8.22 -10.04 -7.35
C PRO A 77 7.47 -11.29 -6.86
N ASP A 78 8.11 -12.44 -7.04
CA ASP A 78 7.56 -13.72 -6.58
C ASP A 78 7.28 -13.72 -5.07
N GLY A 79 6.11 -14.22 -4.68
CA GLY A 79 5.74 -14.41 -3.27
C GLY A 79 5.37 -13.13 -2.52
N VAL A 80 5.38 -11.96 -3.16
CA VAL A 80 5.06 -10.69 -2.51
C VAL A 80 3.59 -10.60 -2.10
N TRP A 81 2.66 -11.02 -2.98
CA TRP A 81 1.23 -10.89 -2.74
C TRP A 81 0.72 -11.66 -1.49
N PRO A 82 1.08 -12.93 -1.27
CA PRO A 82 0.73 -13.64 -0.03
C PRO A 82 1.14 -12.91 1.26
N LYS A 83 2.27 -12.19 1.24
CA LYS A 83 2.73 -11.40 2.39
C LYS A 83 1.86 -10.15 2.59
N PHE A 84 1.51 -9.43 1.52
CA PHE A 84 0.53 -8.33 1.57
C PHE A 84 -0.79 -8.81 2.16
N VAL A 85 -1.35 -9.90 1.64
CA VAL A 85 -2.62 -10.46 2.13
C VAL A 85 -2.58 -10.73 3.64
N SER A 86 -1.47 -11.30 4.11
CA SER A 86 -1.31 -11.60 5.54
C SER A 86 -1.33 -10.32 6.38
N LEU A 87 -0.58 -9.28 5.98
CA LEU A 87 -0.52 -8.01 6.71
C LEU A 87 -1.83 -7.22 6.64
N LEU A 88 -2.46 -7.15 5.46
CA LEU A 88 -3.75 -6.49 5.25
C LEU A 88 -4.87 -7.13 6.09
N ILE A 89 -4.85 -8.45 6.28
CA ILE A 89 -5.80 -9.13 7.16
C ILE A 89 -5.47 -8.85 8.63
N ILE A 90 -4.21 -8.95 9.02
CA ILE A 90 -3.77 -8.77 10.42
C ILE A 90 -4.05 -7.35 10.92
N ASP A 91 -3.86 -6.34 10.07
CA ASP A 91 -4.03 -4.92 10.39
C ASP A 91 -5.28 -4.32 9.71
N ALA A 92 -6.27 -5.14 9.37
CA ALA A 92 -7.45 -4.75 8.59
C ALA A 92 -8.20 -3.52 9.16
N ALA A 93 -8.25 -3.38 10.49
CA ALA A 93 -8.91 -2.25 11.12
C ALA A 93 -8.17 -0.93 10.88
N GLU A 94 -6.84 -0.95 10.90
CA GLU A 94 -5.99 0.23 10.68
C GLU A 94 -5.88 0.57 9.19
N LEU A 95 -5.89 -0.45 8.33
CA LEU A 95 -5.71 -0.33 6.89
C LEU A 95 -7.04 -0.27 6.12
N LYS A 96 -8.18 -0.18 6.81
CA LYS A 96 -9.51 -0.24 6.21
C LYS A 96 -9.68 0.74 5.04
N ASP A 97 -9.30 2.00 5.26
CA ASP A 97 -9.41 3.05 4.24
C ASP A 97 -8.60 2.73 2.98
N LEU A 98 -7.41 2.14 3.11
CA LEU A 98 -6.59 1.71 1.97
C LEU A 98 -7.24 0.52 1.26
N ILE A 99 -7.73 -0.46 2.01
CA ILE A 99 -8.40 -1.64 1.45
C ILE A 99 -9.64 -1.23 0.64
N ASP A 100 -10.45 -0.30 1.16
CA ASP A 100 -11.63 0.22 0.49
C ASP A 100 -11.26 1.02 -0.77
N TYR A 101 -10.23 1.88 -0.68
CA TYR A 101 -9.71 2.65 -1.81
C TYR A 101 -9.26 1.72 -2.96
N TRP A 102 -8.38 0.76 -2.66
CA TRP A 102 -7.80 -0.14 -3.64
C TRP A 102 -8.77 -1.22 -4.14
N SER A 103 -9.84 -1.52 -3.39
CA SER A 103 -10.93 -2.39 -3.86
C SER A 103 -11.96 -1.66 -4.74
N CYS A 104 -11.91 -0.33 -4.72
CA CYS A 104 -12.85 0.59 -5.37
C CYS A 104 -14.32 0.33 -4.96
N TRP A 105 -14.56 -0.09 -3.71
CA TRP A 105 -15.91 -0.35 -3.20
C TRP A 105 -16.72 0.92 -2.96
N ASP A 106 -16.05 2.03 -2.65
CA ASP A 106 -16.70 3.33 -2.41
C ASP A 106 -17.25 3.97 -3.71
N HIS A 107 -16.96 3.40 -4.87
CA HIS A 107 -17.46 3.82 -6.18
C HIS A 107 -18.55 2.87 -6.71
N ALA A 108 -19.52 2.53 -5.86
CA ALA A 108 -20.62 1.59 -6.13
C ALA A 108 -21.44 1.88 -7.40
N ASP A 109 -21.38 3.10 -7.95
CA ASP A 109 -22.10 3.51 -9.16
C ASP A 109 -21.30 3.32 -10.47
N THR A 110 -20.03 2.94 -10.38
CA THR A 110 -19.20 2.62 -11.53
C THR A 110 -18.42 1.36 -11.21
N GLU A 111 -18.94 0.21 -11.65
CA GLU A 111 -18.17 -1.02 -11.80
C GLU A 111 -17.07 -0.80 -12.85
N ILE A 112 -16.07 0.01 -12.51
CA ILE A 112 -14.79 0.02 -13.21
C ILE A 112 -14.13 -1.28 -12.76
N GLU A 113 -14.49 -2.37 -13.42
CA GLU A 113 -13.61 -3.52 -13.50
C GLU A 113 -12.24 -2.97 -13.94
N ASP A 114 -11.22 -3.19 -13.11
CA ASP A 114 -9.82 -2.83 -13.40
C ASP A 114 -9.42 -1.35 -13.31
N ALA A 115 -9.98 -0.57 -12.35
CA ALA A 115 -9.50 0.79 -12.08
C ALA A 115 -7.99 0.83 -11.75
N PHE A 116 -7.52 -0.12 -10.93
CA PHE A 116 -6.11 -0.39 -10.66
C PHE A 116 -5.78 -1.85 -10.97
N ALA A 117 -4.52 -2.14 -11.32
CA ALA A 117 -4.08 -3.50 -11.63
C ALA A 117 -4.28 -4.49 -10.46
N ILE A 118 -4.23 -4.00 -9.22
CA ILE A 118 -4.42 -4.82 -8.00
C ILE A 118 -5.88 -4.91 -7.53
N THR A 119 -6.82 -4.19 -8.16
CA THR A 119 -8.23 -4.11 -7.71
C THR A 119 -8.88 -5.48 -7.53
N PRO A 120 -8.81 -6.43 -8.51
CA PRO A 120 -9.45 -7.73 -8.35
C PRO A 120 -8.91 -8.49 -7.13
N ARG A 121 -7.61 -8.38 -6.88
CA ARG A 121 -6.94 -9.05 -5.76
C ARG A 121 -7.31 -8.41 -4.42
N MET A 122 -7.40 -7.08 -4.36
CA MET A 122 -7.81 -6.36 -3.15
C MET A 122 -9.26 -6.67 -2.76
N ARG A 123 -10.17 -6.81 -3.75
CA ARG A 123 -11.56 -7.25 -3.49
C ARG A 123 -11.61 -8.63 -2.83
N GLU A 124 -10.72 -9.55 -3.18
CA GLU A 124 -10.62 -10.85 -2.52
C GLU A 124 -10.10 -10.74 -1.08
N VAL A 125 -9.18 -9.82 -0.79
CA VAL A 125 -8.75 -9.51 0.58
C VAL A 125 -9.92 -8.97 1.40
N ALA A 126 -10.63 -7.99 0.86
CA ALA A 126 -11.74 -7.34 1.54
C ALA A 126 -12.89 -8.33 1.82
N LYS A 127 -13.21 -9.25 0.87
CA LYS A 127 -14.15 -10.36 1.11
C LYS A 127 -13.69 -11.30 2.23
N LYS A 128 -12.40 -11.60 2.34
CA LYS A 128 -11.87 -12.45 3.44
C LYS A 128 -12.10 -11.79 4.79
N ILE A 129 -11.83 -10.50 4.90
CA ILE A 129 -12.00 -9.72 6.13
C ILE A 129 -13.48 -9.70 6.56
N THR A 130 -14.41 -9.48 5.64
CA THR A 130 -15.86 -9.45 5.95
C THR A 130 -16.42 -10.80 6.39
N ASN A 131 -15.78 -11.91 5.99
CA ASN A 131 -16.22 -13.28 6.32
C ASN A 131 -15.55 -13.87 7.57
N MET A 132 -14.68 -13.11 8.24
CA MET A 132 -14.02 -13.50 9.51
C MET A 132 -14.85 -13.06 10.72
#